data_AF-A0A519RQN6-F1
#
_entry.id   AF-A0A519RQN6-F1
#
_cell.length_a   1.000
_cell.length_b   1.000
_cell.length_c   1.000
_cell.angle_alpha   90.00
_cell.angle_beta   90.00
_cell.angle_gamma   90.00
#
_symmetry.space_group_name_H-M   'P 1'
#
loop_
_entity.id
_entity.type
_entity.pdbx_description
1 polymer ?
#
loop_
_entity_poly.entity_id
_entity_poly.type
_entity_poly.pdbx_seq_one_letter_code
_entity_poly.pdbx_strand_id
1 'polypeptide(L)'
;MLLPFFRAGALAVCLLPLVGLAPRTASHPAAGAAPRQGAKPDPEVIAQFGLFENPALQQYITKQGKQMTAISDRPGDYGFTIVDSPIINAFATPDGHVYFTRGIMAYFNNEAQFTGVLGHELGHITARHGQKQQTRSTIT
;
A
#
# COMPACT_ATOMS: atom_id res chain seq x y z
N MET A 1 2.83 37.70 -44.89
CA MET A 1 3.48 37.91 -46.20
C MET A 1 4.92 37.40 -46.09
N LEU A 2 5.24 36.35 -46.88
CA LEU A 2 6.54 35.78 -47.25
C LEU A 2 7.56 35.29 -46.18
N LEU A 3 7.88 33.99 -46.29
CA LEU A 3 9.13 33.31 -45.91
C LEU A 3 10.34 33.89 -46.68
N PRO A 4 11.59 33.62 -46.23
CA PRO A 4 12.43 32.77 -47.07
C PRO A 4 13.39 31.74 -46.39
N PHE A 5 13.56 30.64 -47.13
CA PHE A 5 14.77 29.81 -47.41
C PHE A 5 15.50 28.96 -46.34
N PHE A 6 15.21 27.64 -46.42
CA PHE A 6 16.12 26.51 -46.73
C PHE A 6 17.54 26.47 -46.13
N ARG A 7 17.82 25.38 -45.41
CA ARG A 7 18.98 24.52 -45.72
C ARG A 7 18.78 23.07 -45.23
N ALA A 8 19.10 22.15 -46.13
CA ALA A 8 19.04 20.70 -46.00
C ALA A 8 20.12 20.14 -45.05
N GLY A 9 19.90 18.95 -44.49
CA GLY A 9 20.98 18.17 -43.90
C GLY A 9 20.53 16.94 -43.11
N ALA A 10 20.80 15.78 -43.70
CA ALA A 10 21.03 14.48 -43.07
C ALA A 10 19.84 13.72 -42.45
N LEU A 11 19.35 12.78 -43.27
CA LEU A 11 18.70 11.54 -42.89
C LEU A 11 19.61 10.74 -41.93
N ALA A 12 19.20 10.55 -40.68
CA ALA A 12 19.78 9.54 -39.79
C ALA A 12 18.67 8.57 -39.40
N VAL A 13 18.52 7.53 -40.21
CA VAL A 13 17.73 6.34 -39.86
C VAL A 13 18.49 5.61 -38.77
N CYS A 14 18.09 5.80 -37.51
CA CYS A 14 18.56 4.98 -36.40
C CYS A 14 17.52 3.86 -36.18
N LEU A 15 17.79 2.69 -36.75
CA LEU A 15 17.08 1.45 -36.43
C LEU A 15 17.36 1.10 -34.97
N LEU A 16 16.40 1.37 -34.09
CA LEU A 16 16.35 0.73 -32.77
C LEU A 16 15.72 -0.67 -32.94
N PRO A 17 16.28 -1.72 -32.34
CA PRO A 17 15.71 -3.04 -32.43
C PRO A 17 14.32 -3.03 -31.79
N LEU A 18 13.34 -3.54 -32.53
CA LEU A 18 12.01 -3.88 -32.06
C LEU A 18 12.14 -5.05 -31.07
N VAL A 19 12.65 -4.76 -29.87
CA VAL A 19 12.52 -5.67 -28.74
C VAL A 19 11.04 -5.67 -28.40
N GLY A 20 10.41 -6.82 -28.60
CA GLY A 20 9.00 -7.03 -28.42
C GLY A 20 8.54 -6.44 -27.10
N LEU A 21 7.61 -5.48 -27.19
CA LEU A 21 6.80 -5.06 -26.07
C LEU A 21 5.88 -6.26 -25.76
N ALA A 22 6.41 -7.24 -25.04
CA ALA A 22 5.55 -8.15 -24.32
C ALA A 22 4.62 -7.27 -23.48
N PRO A 23 3.29 -7.45 -23.54
CA PRO A 23 2.44 -6.74 -22.61
C PRO A 23 2.93 -7.12 -21.22
N ARG A 24 3.56 -6.17 -20.53
CA ARG A 24 3.65 -6.25 -19.08
C ARG A 24 2.19 -6.17 -18.67
N THR A 25 1.60 -7.32 -18.41
CA THR A 25 0.46 -7.41 -17.53
C THR A 25 0.98 -6.87 -16.21
N ALA A 26 0.95 -5.54 -16.06
CA ALA A 26 0.72 -4.96 -14.75
C ALA A 26 -0.58 -5.60 -14.32
N SER A 27 -0.48 -6.69 -13.56
CA SER A 27 -1.58 -7.24 -12.82
C SER A 27 -1.95 -6.19 -11.78
N HIS A 28 -2.59 -5.11 -12.23
CA HIS A 28 -3.42 -4.30 -11.37
C HIS A 28 -4.41 -5.30 -10.77
N PRO A 29 -4.35 -5.56 -9.45
CA PRO A 29 -5.39 -6.36 -8.84
C PRO A 29 -6.71 -5.64 -9.16
N ALA A 30 -7.60 -6.34 -9.87
CA ALA A 30 -8.93 -5.83 -10.20
C ALA A 30 -9.52 -5.16 -8.94
N ALA A 31 -10.01 -3.93 -9.09
CA ALA A 31 -10.46 -3.01 -8.03
C ALA A 31 -11.67 -3.51 -7.19
N GLY A 32 -11.93 -4.82 -7.17
CA GLY A 32 -13.01 -5.47 -6.43
C GLY A 32 -12.66 -6.84 -5.84
N ALA A 33 -11.40 -7.31 -5.94
CA ALA A 33 -11.02 -8.56 -5.30
C ALA A 33 -11.03 -8.42 -3.76
N ALA A 34 -11.53 -9.44 -3.05
CA ALA A 34 -11.31 -9.58 -1.61
C ALA A 34 -9.80 -9.46 -1.31
N PRO A 35 -9.38 -8.94 -0.14
CA PRO A 35 -7.97 -8.90 0.25
C PRO A 35 -7.40 -10.29 0.02
N ARG A 36 -6.48 -10.42 -0.93
CA ARG A 36 -5.91 -11.70 -1.32
C ARG A 36 -4.87 -12.05 -0.28
N GLN A 37 -5.35 -12.49 0.88
CA GLN A 37 -4.63 -13.31 1.83
C GLN A 37 -3.32 -12.72 2.36
N GLY A 38 -3.39 -12.12 3.56
CA GLY A 38 -2.24 -11.89 4.43
C GLY A 38 -1.06 -11.32 3.67
N ALA A 39 -1.30 -10.22 2.94
CA ALA A 39 -0.30 -9.53 2.14
C ALA A 39 0.98 -9.52 2.95
N LYS A 40 2.06 -10.03 2.36
CA LYS A 40 3.34 -9.93 3.05
C LYS A 40 3.60 -8.44 3.26
N PRO A 41 4.31 -8.06 4.35
CA PRO A 41 4.70 -6.68 4.52
C PRO A 41 5.35 -6.19 3.23
N ASP A 42 4.88 -5.05 2.73
CA ASP A 42 5.36 -4.46 1.50
C ASP A 42 6.86 -4.15 1.67
N PRO A 43 7.74 -4.71 0.83
CA PRO A 43 9.18 -4.46 0.92
C PRO A 43 9.54 -2.97 0.87
N GLU A 44 8.76 -2.14 0.15
CA GLU A 44 8.99 -0.70 0.09
C GLU A 44 8.68 -0.02 1.42
N VAL A 45 7.59 -0.43 2.08
CA VAL A 45 7.24 0.04 3.43
C VAL A 45 8.32 -0.37 4.44
N ILE A 46 8.80 -1.62 4.36
CA ILE A 46 9.88 -2.09 5.23
C ILE A 46 11.19 -1.35 4.95
N ALA A 47 11.53 -1.08 3.69
CA ALA A 47 12.71 -0.31 3.34
C ALA A 47 12.63 1.14 3.84
N GLN A 48 11.44 1.74 3.84
CA GLN A 48 11.22 3.11 4.28
C GLN A 48 11.23 3.27 5.80
N PHE A 49 10.55 2.38 6.53
CA PHE A 49 10.32 2.54 7.97
C PHE A 49 11.09 1.56 8.85
N GLY A 50 11.74 0.55 8.26
CA GLY A 50 12.34 -0.55 9.00
C GLY A 50 11.30 -1.52 9.57
N LEU A 51 11.73 -2.76 9.82
CA LEU A 51 10.92 -3.75 10.53
C LEU A 51 11.20 -3.65 12.03
N PHE A 52 10.15 -3.57 12.85
CA PHE A 52 10.32 -3.63 14.29
C PHE A 52 10.31 -5.09 14.76
N GLU A 53 11.49 -5.61 15.13
CA GLU A 53 11.65 -7.00 15.53
C GLU A 53 11.21 -7.23 16.98
N ASN A 54 9.93 -7.58 17.17
CA ASN A 54 9.40 -8.04 18.43
C ASN A 54 8.36 -9.16 18.21
N PRO A 55 8.76 -10.44 18.27
CA PRO A 55 7.88 -11.57 17.97
C PRO A 55 6.63 -11.63 18.85
N ALA A 56 6.76 -11.32 20.15
CA ALA A 56 5.64 -11.36 21.08
C ALA A 56 4.59 -10.29 20.76
N LEU A 57 5.04 -9.05 20.50
CA LEU A 57 4.14 -7.97 20.15
C LEU A 57 3.52 -8.17 18.76
N GLN A 58 4.30 -8.67 17.81
CA GLN A 58 3.83 -9.02 16.47
C GLN A 58 2.74 -10.10 16.51
N GLN A 59 2.90 -11.13 17.36
CA GLN A 59 1.87 -12.14 17.59
C GLN A 59 0.62 -11.55 18.22
N TYR A 60 0.78 -10.67 19.21
CA TYR A 60 -0.34 -10.00 19.87
C TYR A 60 -1.18 -9.19 18.88
N ILE A 61 -0.58 -8.28 18.10
CA ILE A 61 -1.34 -7.45 17.15
C ILE A 61 -1.99 -8.29 16.06
N THR A 62 -1.33 -9.39 15.65
CA THR A 62 -1.85 -10.31 14.64
C THR A 62 -3.09 -11.03 15.16
N LYS A 63 -3.05 -11.48 16.42
CA LYS A 63 -4.20 -12.12 17.08
C LYS A 63 -5.37 -11.14 17.19
N GLN A 64 -5.14 -9.95 17.71
CA GLN A 64 -6.18 -8.92 17.87
C GLN A 64 -6.76 -8.49 16.53
N GLY A 65 -5.90 -8.26 15.54
CA GLY A 65 -6.28 -7.98 14.16
C GLY A 65 -7.22 -9.03 13.59
N LYS A 66 -6.85 -10.32 13.69
CA LYS A 66 -7.70 -11.43 13.23
C LYS A 66 -9.05 -11.52 13.95
N GLN A 67 -9.06 -11.28 15.27
CA GLN A 67 -10.31 -11.28 16.03
C GLN A 67 -11.24 -10.14 15.57
N MET A 68 -10.69 -8.95 15.35
CA MET A 68 -11.44 -7.79 14.89
C MET A 68 -11.96 -7.96 13.46
N THR A 69 -11.12 -8.46 12.55
CA THR A 69 -11.52 -8.61 11.14
C THR A 69 -12.61 -9.65 10.97
N ALA A 70 -12.60 -10.71 11.78
CA ALA A 70 -13.64 -11.74 11.77
C ALA A 70 -15.04 -11.21 12.09
N ILE A 71 -15.16 -10.09 12.82
CA ILE A 71 -16.43 -9.47 13.20
C ILE A 71 -16.74 -8.17 12.45
N SER A 72 -15.88 -7.78 11.51
CA SER A 72 -16.06 -6.56 10.71
C SER A 72 -17.05 -6.74 9.57
N ASP A 73 -17.57 -5.65 9.01
CA ASP A 73 -18.44 -5.67 7.82
C ASP A 73 -17.74 -6.19 6.56
N ARG A 74 -16.41 -6.30 6.58
CA ARG A 74 -15.60 -6.89 5.51
C ARG A 74 -14.62 -7.92 6.08
N PRO A 75 -15.09 -9.14 6.43
CA PRO A 75 -14.22 -10.21 6.88
C PRO A 75 -13.18 -10.56 5.81
N GLY A 76 -12.00 -10.97 6.25
CA GLY A 76 -10.91 -11.33 5.35
C GLY A 76 -9.59 -11.61 6.06
N ASP A 77 -8.63 -12.05 5.26
CA ASP A 77 -7.27 -12.33 5.69
C ASP A 77 -6.40 -11.07 5.53
N TYR A 78 -6.31 -10.28 6.59
CA TYR A 78 -5.52 -9.04 6.64
C TYR A 78 -4.12 -9.30 7.20
N GLY A 79 -3.16 -8.50 6.75
CA GLY A 79 -1.80 -8.46 7.31
C GLY A 79 -1.66 -7.38 8.37
N PHE A 80 -0.83 -7.61 9.38
CA PHE A 80 -0.55 -6.64 10.44
C PHE A 80 0.96 -6.62 10.69
N THR A 81 1.59 -5.45 10.70
CA THR A 81 3.04 -5.33 10.93
C THR A 81 3.38 -4.11 11.75
N ILE A 82 4.38 -4.26 12.63
CA ILE A 82 4.98 -3.14 13.34
C ILE A 82 6.24 -2.69 12.59
N VAL A 83 6.33 -1.40 12.28
CA VAL A 83 7.47 -0.79 11.61
C VAL A 83 8.28 0.08 12.56
N ASP A 84 9.59 0.14 12.35
CA ASP A 84 10.54 0.77 13.27
C ASP A 84 10.65 2.29 13.07
N SER A 85 9.53 2.99 13.23
CA SER A 85 9.46 4.44 13.17
C SER A 85 9.02 5.05 14.50
N PRO A 86 9.67 6.13 14.98
CA PRO A 86 9.24 6.85 16.18
C PRO A 86 8.04 7.77 15.93
N ILE A 87 7.66 8.00 14.68
CA ILE A 87 6.49 8.81 14.31
C ILE A 87 5.24 8.13 14.88
N ILE A 88 4.32 8.89 15.45
CA ILE A 88 3.04 8.35 15.96
C ILE A 88 2.08 8.23 14.77
N ASN A 89 2.01 7.05 14.17
CA ASN A 89 1.13 6.79 13.01
C ASN A 89 0.67 5.32 12.90
N ALA A 90 -0.49 5.12 12.28
CA ALA A 90 -0.95 3.83 11.77
C ALA A 90 -1.57 4.06 10.38
N PHE A 91 -1.51 3.07 9.50
CA PHE A 91 -2.10 3.19 8.17
C PHE A 91 -2.39 1.83 7.55
N ALA A 92 -3.37 1.82 6.65
CA ALA A 92 -3.70 0.66 5.84
C ALA A 92 -3.30 0.84 4.37
N THR A 93 -2.75 -0.20 3.76
CA THR A 93 -2.52 -0.28 2.32
C THR A 93 -3.76 -0.80 1.60
N PRO A 94 -3.96 -0.45 0.31
CA PRO A 94 -5.17 -0.83 -0.45
C PRO A 94 -5.39 -2.34 -0.62
N ASP A 95 -4.33 -3.14 -0.49
CA ASP A 95 -4.34 -4.60 -0.53
C ASP A 95 -4.75 -5.25 0.80
N GLY A 96 -4.93 -4.48 1.87
CA GLY A 96 -5.44 -4.96 3.16
C GLY A 96 -4.36 -5.32 4.17
N HIS A 97 -3.21 -4.62 4.14
CA HIS A 97 -2.22 -4.69 5.20
C HIS A 97 -2.32 -3.46 6.10
N VAL A 98 -2.26 -3.65 7.42
CA VAL A 98 -2.28 -2.56 8.40
C VAL A 98 -0.91 -2.47 9.07
N TYR A 99 -0.34 -1.27 9.08
CA TYR A 99 0.95 -0.99 9.68
C TYR A 99 0.78 -0.12 10.91
N PHE A 100 1.47 -0.48 11.99
CA PHE A 100 1.60 0.32 13.20
C PHE A 100 3.06 0.73 13.35
N THR A 101 3.31 2.01 13.60
CA THR A 101 4.65 2.49 13.93
C THR A 101 5.03 2.12 15.37
N ARG A 102 6.31 1.89 15.67
CA ARG A 102 6.77 1.77 17.05
C ARG A 102 6.33 2.97 17.91
N GLY A 103 6.33 4.18 17.33
CA GLY A 103 5.87 5.39 17.98
C GLY A 103 4.43 5.32 18.49
N ILE A 104 3.47 4.89 17.64
CA ILE A 104 2.08 4.77 18.08
C ILE A 104 1.90 3.65 19.11
N MET A 105 2.64 2.54 18.96
CA MET A 105 2.58 1.43 19.91
C MET A 105 3.01 1.85 21.32
N ALA A 106 4.01 2.73 21.43
CA ALA A 106 4.47 3.28 22.71
C ALA A 106 3.50 4.29 23.34
N TYR A 107 2.54 4.82 22.56
CA TYR A 107 1.56 5.80 23.04
C TYR A 107 0.30 5.16 23.66
N PHE A 108 0.03 3.90 23.34
CA PHE A 108 -1.15 3.20 23.87
C PHE A 108 -0.99 2.88 25.35
N ASN A 109 -1.89 3.41 26.16
CA ASN A 109 -1.91 3.19 27.62
C ASN A 109 -2.81 2.01 28.03
N ASN A 110 -3.62 1.51 27.10
CA ASN A 110 -4.48 0.35 27.30
C ASN A 110 -4.88 -0.26 25.95
N GLU A 111 -5.41 -1.47 26.02
CA GLU A 111 -5.86 -2.23 24.85
C GLU A 111 -6.99 -1.53 24.09
N ALA A 112 -7.92 -0.86 24.79
CA ALA A 112 -9.04 -0.18 24.14
C ALA A 112 -8.58 0.95 23.18
N GLN A 113 -7.51 1.67 23.51
CA GLN A 113 -6.93 2.69 22.62
C GLN A 113 -6.35 2.05 21.35
N PHE A 114 -5.59 0.96 21.50
CA PHE A 114 -5.07 0.19 20.37
C PHE A 114 -6.21 -0.33 19.48
N THR A 115 -7.21 -0.97 20.10
CA THR A 115 -8.39 -1.52 19.42
C THR A 115 -9.18 -0.44 18.69
N GLY A 116 -9.30 0.76 19.27
CA GLY A 116 -9.95 1.91 18.63
C GLY A 116 -9.23 2.35 17.34
N VAL A 117 -7.90 2.46 17.37
CA VAL A 117 -7.11 2.79 16.18
C VAL A 117 -7.17 1.66 15.14
N LEU A 118 -7.05 0.40 15.57
CA LEU A 118 -7.19 -0.75 14.68
C LEU A 118 -8.56 -0.75 13.97
N GLY A 119 -9.65 -0.48 14.70
CA GLY A 119 -10.99 -0.38 14.15
C GLY A 119 -11.13 0.77 13.14
N HIS A 120 -10.51 1.93 13.43
CA HIS A 120 -10.46 3.06 12.52
C HIS A 120 -9.80 2.69 11.17
N GLU A 121 -8.63 2.05 11.22
CA GLU A 121 -7.91 1.62 10.01
C GLU A 121 -8.68 0.58 9.20
N LEU A 122 -9.29 -0.41 9.87
CA LEU A 122 -10.15 -1.40 9.20
C LEU A 122 -11.39 -0.75 8.57
N GLY A 123 -11.92 0.32 9.18
CA GLY A 123 -12.99 1.12 8.60
C GLY A 123 -12.59 1.76 7.27
N HIS A 124 -11.36 2.28 7.16
CA HIS A 124 -10.84 2.81 5.89
C HIS A 124 -10.74 1.75 4.79
N ILE A 125 -10.31 0.53 5.14
CA ILE A 125 -10.24 -0.59 4.19
C ILE A 125 -11.65 -1.02 3.75
N THR A 126 -12.57 -1.13 4.71
CA THR A 126 -13.98 -1.47 4.46
C THR A 126 -14.62 -0.47 3.50
N ALA A 127 -14.43 0.83 3.74
CA ALA A 127 -14.96 1.91 2.91
C ALA A 127 -14.21 2.12 1.57
N ARG A 128 -13.13 1.34 1.33
CA ARG A 128 -12.25 1.41 0.14
C ARG A 128 -11.65 2.80 -0.09
N HIS A 129 -11.34 3.53 0.97
CA HIS A 129 -10.80 4.90 0.85
C HIS A 129 -9.47 4.95 0.08
N GLY A 130 -8.55 4.02 0.34
CA GLY A 130 -7.27 3.95 -0.38
C GLY A 130 -7.42 3.76 -1.90
N GLN A 131 -8.31 2.86 -2.34
CA GLN A 131 -8.57 2.62 -3.76
C GLN A 131 -9.21 3.85 -4.45
N LYS A 132 -10.13 4.52 -3.76
CA LYS A 132 -10.75 5.77 -4.25
C LYS A 132 -9.72 6.90 -4.40
N GLN A 133 -8.71 6.96 -3.54
CA GLN A 133 -7.66 7.97 -3.63
C GLN A 133 -6.66 7.69 -4.77
N GLN A 134 -6.28 6.42 -4.97
CA GLN A 134 -5.43 6.02 -6.09
C GLN A 134 -6.08 6.30 -7.44
N THR A 135 -7.33 5.87 -7.62
CA THR A 135 -8.09 6.10 -8.87
C THR A 135 -8.22 7.59 -9.21
N ARG A 136 -8.45 8.46 -8.22
CA ARG A 136 -8.47 9.92 -8.42
C ARG A 136 -7.12 10.51 -8.87
N SER A 137 -6.01 9.87 -8.53
CA SER A 137 -4.66 10.36 -8.82
C SER A 137 -4.15 9.92 -10.21
N THR A 138 -4.72 8.84 -10.77
CA THR A 138 -4.33 8.30 -12.08
C THR A 138 -5.16 8.87 -13.25
N ILE A 139 -6.31 9.50 -12.97
CA ILE A 139 -7.11 10.19 -14.00
C ILE A 139 -6.51 11.59 -14.20
N THR A 140 -5.45 11.69 -15.00
CA THR A 140 -4.90 12.92 -15.59
C THR A 140 -4.25 12.54 -16.91
#